data_AF-A0A2U8W841-F1
#
_entry.id   AF-A0A2U8W841-F1
#
_cell.length_a   1.000
_cell.length_b   1.000
_cell.length_c   1.000
_cell.angle_alpha   90.00
_cell.angle_beta   90.00
_cell.angle_gamma   90.00
#
_symmetry.space_group_name_H-M   'P 1'
#
loop_
_entity.id
_entity.type
_entity.pdbx_description
1 polymer ?
#
loop_
_entity_poly.entity_id
_entity_poly.type
_entity_poly.pdbx_seq_one_letter_code
_entity_poly.pdbx_strand_id
1 'polypeptide(L)'
;MRKAIVALSILFAVAAQAQTAKIVGHGASTCADFNQEIQGNPALEREFFAWAQGFMSGALMRAPQGVDEDIDLLPDALPAAEQMKFVQEMCLRNTGQDYMDAVRALYHQLRDLRK
;
A
#
# COMPACT_ATOMS: atom_id res chain seq x y z
N MET A 1 -36.53 -21.59 53.49
CA MET A 1 -35.41 -21.92 52.59
C MET A 1 -35.33 -20.85 51.51
N ARG A 2 -34.20 -20.14 51.40
CA ARG A 2 -34.02 -18.89 50.66
C ARG A 2 -34.08 -19.12 49.14
N LYS A 3 -34.92 -18.36 48.43
CA LYS A 3 -34.98 -18.32 46.96
C LYS A 3 -33.77 -17.52 46.46
N ALA A 4 -32.86 -18.15 45.72
CA ALA A 4 -31.75 -17.47 45.06
C ALA A 4 -32.24 -16.96 43.70
N ILE A 5 -32.26 -15.64 43.51
CA ILE A 5 -32.47 -15.00 42.21
C ILE A 5 -31.10 -14.82 41.59
N VAL A 6 -30.79 -15.57 40.53
CA VAL A 6 -29.58 -15.37 39.73
C VAL A 6 -29.88 -14.23 38.75
N ALA A 7 -29.28 -13.06 38.97
CA ALA A 7 -29.35 -11.95 38.04
C ALA A 7 -28.49 -12.27 36.81
N LEU A 8 -29.13 -12.37 35.65
CA LEU A 8 -28.47 -12.59 34.37
C LEU A 8 -27.99 -11.24 33.82
N SER A 9 -26.73 -10.90 34.07
CA SER A 9 -26.09 -9.71 33.53
C SER A 9 -25.82 -9.90 32.02
N ILE A 10 -26.65 -9.27 31.18
CA ILE A 10 -26.44 -9.24 29.73
C ILE A 10 -25.26 -8.29 29.45
N LEU A 11 -24.08 -8.86 29.16
CA LEU A 11 -22.96 -8.10 28.62
C LEU A 11 -23.29 -7.67 27.19
N PHE A 12 -23.69 -6.42 27.02
CA PHE A 12 -23.72 -5.77 25.72
C PHE A 12 -22.27 -5.58 25.24
N ALA A 13 -21.76 -6.54 24.45
CA ALA A 13 -20.57 -6.33 23.66
C ALA A 13 -20.90 -5.31 22.57
N VAL A 14 -20.67 -4.02 22.85
CA VAL A 14 -20.66 -2.99 21.82
C VAL A 14 -19.48 -3.32 20.91
N ALA A 15 -19.76 -3.84 19.73
CA ALA A 15 -18.76 -3.98 18.68
C ALA A 15 -18.26 -2.57 18.33
N ALA A 16 -17.05 -2.22 18.78
CA ALA A 16 -16.38 -1.03 18.31
C ALA A 16 -16.15 -1.19 16.80
N GLN A 17 -16.95 -0.49 15.99
CA GLN A 17 -16.67 -0.39 14.56
C GLN A 17 -15.36 0.40 14.42
N ALA A 18 -14.29 -0.29 14.04
CA ALA A 18 -13.03 0.35 13.70
C ALA A 18 -13.28 1.34 12.55
N GLN A 19 -13.00 2.62 12.79
CA GLN A 19 -13.03 3.63 11.74
C GLN A 19 -11.89 3.32 10.78
N THR A 20 -12.23 2.96 9.53
CA THR A 20 -11.23 2.79 8.49
C THR A 20 -10.66 4.18 8.17
N ALA A 21 -9.33 4.31 8.24
CA ALA A 21 -8.68 5.56 7.87
C ALA A 21 -8.95 5.85 6.38
N LYS A 22 -9.33 7.08 6.04
CA LYS A 22 -9.43 7.51 4.64
C LYS A 22 -8.02 7.72 4.09
N ILE A 23 -7.59 6.86 3.18
CA ILE A 23 -6.32 7.03 2.45
C ILE A 23 -6.51 8.14 1.41
N VAL A 24 -5.52 9.02 1.29
CA VAL A 24 -5.52 10.20 0.40
C VAL A 24 -4.19 10.35 -0.31
N GLY A 25 -4.16 11.17 -1.37
CA GLY A 25 -2.98 11.42 -2.21
C GLY A 25 -2.93 10.50 -3.43
N HIS A 26 -1.86 10.60 -4.23
CA HIS A 26 -1.67 9.85 -5.48
C HIS A 26 -1.84 8.33 -5.34
N GLY A 27 -1.48 7.77 -4.18
CA GLY A 27 -1.70 6.35 -3.86
C GLY A 27 -3.13 5.85 -3.89
N ALA A 28 -4.08 6.74 -3.61
CA ALA A 28 -5.51 6.44 -3.55
C ALA A 28 -6.21 6.59 -4.90
N SER A 29 -5.50 7.05 -5.95
CA SER A 29 -6.02 7.07 -7.31
C SER A 29 -6.16 5.65 -7.84
N THR A 30 -7.15 5.42 -8.70
CA THR A 30 -7.23 4.15 -9.43
C THR A 30 -6.10 4.07 -10.46
N CYS A 31 -5.75 2.87 -10.88
CA CYS A 31 -4.82 2.66 -11.98
C CYS A 31 -5.35 3.26 -13.30
N ALA A 32 -6.66 3.31 -13.51
CA ALA A 32 -7.26 4.03 -14.64
C ALA A 32 -6.95 5.54 -14.58
N ASP A 33 -7.17 6.18 -13.44
CA ASP A 33 -6.91 7.61 -13.25
C ASP A 33 -5.42 7.90 -13.41
N PHE A 34 -4.56 7.11 -12.78
CA PHE A 34 -3.11 7.20 -12.97
C PHE A 34 -2.71 7.14 -14.45
N ASN A 35 -3.18 6.12 -15.18
CA ASN A 35 -2.84 5.95 -16.61
C ASN A 35 -3.31 7.12 -17.46
N GLN A 36 -4.43 7.75 -17.12
CA GLN A 36 -4.94 8.93 -17.82
C GLN A 36 -4.12 10.18 -17.46
N GLU A 37 -3.83 10.39 -16.18
CA GLU A 37 -3.17 11.58 -15.67
C GLU A 37 -1.71 11.72 -16.15
N ILE A 38 -0.98 10.60 -16.25
CA ILE A 38 0.42 10.64 -16.69
C ILE A 38 0.59 10.81 -18.21
N GLN A 39 -0.47 10.64 -19.00
CA GLN A 39 -0.37 10.72 -20.46
C GLN A 39 0.09 12.11 -20.92
N GLY A 40 1.29 12.15 -21.51
CA GLY A 40 1.90 13.41 -21.93
C GLY A 40 2.36 14.30 -20.77
N ASN A 41 2.35 13.81 -19.53
CA ASN A 41 2.78 14.55 -18.34
C ASN A 41 3.85 13.80 -17.53
N PRO A 42 5.11 13.80 -17.99
CA PRO A 42 6.22 13.14 -17.27
C PRO A 42 6.51 13.74 -15.89
N ALA A 43 6.09 14.99 -15.63
CA ALA A 43 6.26 15.60 -14.31
C ALA A 43 5.34 14.93 -13.28
N LEU A 44 4.08 14.74 -13.65
CA LEU A 44 3.11 14.06 -12.78
C LEU A 44 3.48 12.58 -12.58
N GLU A 45 3.98 11.90 -13.61
CA GLU A 45 4.50 10.53 -13.47
C GLU A 45 5.61 10.43 -12.39
N ARG A 46 6.52 11.41 -12.36
CA ARG A 46 7.55 11.50 -11.32
C ARG A 46 6.98 11.82 -9.94
N GLU A 47 5.92 12.60 -9.84
CA GLU A 47 5.24 12.88 -8.56
C GLU A 47 4.55 11.62 -8.00
N PHE A 48 3.86 10.85 -8.86
CA PHE A 48 3.34 9.53 -8.51
C PHE A 48 4.44 8.57 -8.05
N PHE A 49 5.60 8.59 -8.72
CA PHE A 49 6.72 7.75 -8.33
C PHE A 49 7.39 8.21 -7.03
N ALA A 50 7.54 9.51 -6.80
CA ALA A 50 8.04 10.05 -5.53
C ALA A 50 7.12 9.66 -4.36
N TRP A 51 5.80 9.71 -4.57
CA TRP A 51 4.83 9.18 -3.61
C TRP A 51 5.04 7.68 -3.36
N ALA A 52 5.24 6.88 -4.41
CA ALA A 52 5.49 5.44 -4.31
C ALA A 52 6.75 5.12 -3.49
N GLN A 53 7.84 5.84 -3.72
CA GLN A 53 9.09 5.70 -2.95
C GLN A 53 8.88 6.04 -1.47
N GLY A 54 8.13 7.10 -1.16
CA GLY A 54 7.75 7.44 0.21
C GLY A 54 6.89 6.37 0.88
N PHE A 55 5.93 5.80 0.15
CA PHE A 55 5.08 4.70 0.63
C PHE A 55 5.93 3.46 0.99
N MET A 56 6.80 3.02 0.08
CA MET A 56 7.70 1.88 0.28
C MET A 56 8.69 2.12 1.43
N SER A 57 9.24 3.33 1.53
CA SER A 57 10.12 3.70 2.65
C SER A 57 9.38 3.62 3.99
N GLY A 58 8.14 4.10 4.05
CA GLY A 58 7.30 3.99 5.23
C GLY A 58 6.95 2.54 5.58
N ALA A 59 6.76 1.67 4.60
CA ALA A 59 6.57 0.24 4.82
C ALA A 59 7.81 -0.40 5.45
N LEU A 60 9.00 -0.12 4.89
CA LEU A 60 10.29 -0.59 5.40
C LEU A 60 10.53 -0.13 6.85
N MET A 61 10.31 1.16 7.15
CA MET A 61 10.48 1.71 8.50
C MET A 61 9.57 1.08 9.56
N ARG A 62 8.41 0.54 9.15
CA ARG A 62 7.43 -0.09 10.06
C ARG A 62 7.52 -1.61 10.04
N ALA A 63 8.38 -2.20 9.22
CA ALA A 63 8.55 -3.63 9.17
C ALA A 63 9.05 -4.15 10.54
N PRO A 64 8.52 -5.28 11.03
CA PRO A 64 9.07 -5.93 12.21
C PRO A 64 10.56 -6.27 12.03
N GLN A 65 11.29 -6.40 13.14
CA GLN A 65 12.66 -6.92 13.08
C GLN A 65 12.70 -8.29 12.40
N GLY A 66 13.72 -8.51 11.56
CA GLY A 66 13.89 -9.68 10.71
C GLY A 66 12.98 -9.74 9.48
N VAL A 67 12.07 -8.77 9.30
CA VAL A 67 11.18 -8.70 8.13
C VAL A 67 11.63 -7.56 7.23
N ASP A 68 11.74 -7.84 5.93
CA ASP A 68 12.09 -6.82 4.92
C ASP A 68 13.41 -6.07 5.22
N GLU A 69 14.25 -6.61 6.11
CA GLU A 69 15.59 -6.09 6.37
C GLU A 69 16.42 -6.11 5.09
N ASP A 70 17.26 -5.09 4.92
CA ASP A 70 18.21 -4.93 3.82
C ASP A 70 17.58 -4.90 2.41
N ILE A 71 16.27 -4.64 2.29
CA ILE A 71 15.68 -4.31 0.99
C ILE A 71 16.25 -2.97 0.53
N ASP A 72 16.96 -3.00 -0.59
CA ASP A 72 17.31 -1.81 -1.35
C ASP A 72 16.09 -1.40 -2.21
N LEU A 73 15.56 -0.19 -1.97
CA LEU A 73 14.43 0.35 -2.73
C LEU A 73 14.87 0.98 -4.07
N LEU A 74 16.17 1.14 -4.31
CA LEU A 74 16.71 1.65 -5.56
C LEU A 74 17.98 0.87 -5.96
N PRO A 75 17.88 -0.46 -6.17
CA PRO A 75 19.02 -1.27 -6.54
C PRO A 75 19.42 -1.00 -7.99
N ASP A 76 20.72 -1.12 -8.29
CA ASP A 76 21.24 -1.00 -9.66
C ASP A 76 20.58 -2.00 -10.64
N ALA A 77 20.12 -3.15 -10.13
CA ALA A 77 19.45 -4.19 -10.90
C ALA A 77 18.00 -3.83 -11.31
N LEU A 78 17.39 -2.84 -10.67
CA LEU A 78 16.05 -2.34 -11.02
C LEU A 78 15.98 -0.82 -10.78
N PRO A 79 16.58 -0.01 -11.68
CA PRO A 79 16.65 1.44 -11.52
C PRO A 79 15.27 2.09 -11.61
N ALA A 80 15.17 3.34 -11.13
CA ALA A 80 13.89 4.08 -11.04
C ALA A 80 13.04 4.05 -12.32
N ALA A 81 13.64 4.22 -13.49
CA ALA A 81 12.91 4.21 -14.76
C ALA A 81 12.23 2.85 -15.04
N GLU A 82 12.89 1.74 -14.67
CA GLU A 82 12.33 0.40 -14.81
C GLU A 82 11.27 0.11 -13.75
N GLN A 83 11.43 0.66 -12.54
CA GLN A 83 10.39 0.60 -11.50
C GLN A 83 9.11 1.36 -11.92
N MET A 84 9.25 2.57 -12.47
CA MET A 84 8.13 3.35 -13.02
C MET A 84 7.41 2.58 -14.13
N LYS A 85 8.17 2.01 -15.07
CA LYS A 85 7.63 1.16 -16.13
C LYS A 85 6.91 -0.07 -15.58
N PHE A 86 7.47 -0.75 -14.58
CA PHE A 86 6.82 -1.89 -13.92
C PHE A 86 5.44 -1.50 -13.37
N VAL A 87 5.36 -0.38 -12.65
CA VAL A 87 4.10 0.11 -12.08
C VAL A 87 3.10 0.48 -13.18
N GLN A 88 3.56 1.14 -14.25
CA GLN A 88 2.73 1.45 -15.40
C GLN A 88 2.15 0.19 -16.06
N GLU A 89 2.97 -0.82 -16.30
CA GLU A 89 2.52 -2.10 -16.87
C GLU A 89 1.51 -2.81 -15.97
N MET A 90 1.71 -2.77 -14.65
CA MET A 90 0.75 -3.29 -13.68
C MET A 90 -0.58 -2.55 -13.75
N CYS A 91 -0.56 -1.22 -13.81
CA CYS A 91 -1.78 -0.43 -13.89
C CYS A 91 -2.50 -0.55 -15.23
N LEU A 92 -1.80 -0.73 -16.35
CA LEU A 92 -2.43 -0.98 -17.66
C LEU A 92 -3.25 -2.28 -17.68
N ARG A 93 -2.81 -3.30 -16.93
CA ARG A 93 -3.52 -4.60 -16.84
C ARG A 93 -4.63 -4.62 -15.78
N ASN A 94 -4.60 -3.71 -14.82
CA ASN A 94 -5.47 -3.74 -13.63
C ASN A 94 -6.14 -2.38 -13.39
N THR A 95 -6.85 -1.85 -14.38
CA THR A 95 -7.38 -0.47 -14.35
C THR A 95 -8.29 -0.15 -13.17
N GLY A 96 -8.96 -1.15 -12.59
CA GLY A 96 -9.85 -0.99 -11.43
C GLY A 96 -9.18 -1.13 -10.05
N GLN A 97 -7.88 -1.43 -9.98
CA GLN A 97 -7.14 -1.47 -8.71
C GLN A 97 -6.61 -0.09 -8.34
N ASP A 98 -6.27 0.10 -7.07
CA ASP A 98 -5.60 1.33 -6.61
C ASP A 98 -4.16 1.34 -7.11
N TYR A 99 -3.63 2.52 -7.43
CA TYR A 99 -2.22 2.70 -7.80
C TYR A 99 -1.28 2.14 -6.72
N MET A 100 -1.64 2.29 -5.43
CA MET A 100 -0.91 1.71 -4.31
C MET A 100 -0.75 0.18 -4.41
N ASP A 101 -1.70 -0.55 -5.00
CA ASP A 101 -1.58 -2.00 -5.16
C ASP A 101 -0.48 -2.36 -6.18
N ALA A 102 -0.36 -1.60 -7.25
CA ALA A 102 0.74 -1.72 -8.21
C ALA A 102 2.09 -1.38 -7.55
N VAL A 103 2.14 -0.35 -6.71
CA VAL A 103 3.34 -0.01 -5.92
C VAL A 103 3.69 -1.10 -4.91
N ARG A 104 2.69 -1.74 -4.28
CA ARG A 104 2.93 -2.88 -3.38
C ARG A 104 3.52 -4.07 -4.13
N ALA A 105 3.07 -4.32 -5.36
CA ALA A 105 3.67 -5.33 -6.22
C ALA A 105 5.13 -5.01 -6.55
N LEU A 106 5.46 -3.73 -6.81
CA LEU A 106 6.85 -3.29 -7.00
C LEU A 106 7.69 -3.53 -5.75
N TYR A 107 7.16 -3.20 -4.57
CA TYR A 107 7.86 -3.45 -3.30
C TYR A 107 8.17 -4.94 -3.10
N HIS A 108 7.24 -5.83 -3.46
CA HIS A 108 7.51 -7.27 -3.44
C HIS A 108 8.56 -7.70 -4.45
N GLN A 109 8.55 -7.13 -5.66
CA GLN A 109 9.59 -7.38 -6.66
C GLN A 109 10.97 -6.97 -6.14
N LEU A 110 11.08 -5.80 -5.49
CA LEU A 110 12.33 -5.31 -4.89
C LEU A 110 12.80 -6.21 -3.74
N ARG A 111 11.88 -6.70 -2.91
CA ARG A 111 12.19 -7.68 -1.86
C ARG A 111 12.78 -8.96 -2.42
N ASP A 112 12.25 -9.46 -3.52
CA ASP A 112 12.72 -10.71 -4.14
C ASP A 112 14.08 -10.54 -4.82
N LEU A 113 14.52 -9.30 -5.07
CA LEU A 113 15.86 -8.97 -5.56
C LEU A 113 16.91 -8.85 -4.44
N ARG A 114 16.50 -8.93 -3.17
CA ARG A 114 17.43 -8.95 -2.04
C ARG A 114 18.35 -10.17 -2.15
N LYS A 115 19.65 -9.92 -2.17
CA LYS A 115 20.69 -10.96 -2.14
C LYS A 115 21.06 -11.30 -0.71
#